data_AF-A0A6I0D915-F1
#
_entry.id   AF-A0A6I0D915-F1
#
_cell.length_a   1.000
_cell.length_b   1.000
_cell.length_c   1.000
_cell.angle_alpha   90.00
_cell.angle_beta   90.00
_cell.angle_gamma   90.00
#
_symmetry.space_group_name_H-M   'P 1'
#
loop_
_entity.id
_entity.type
_entity.pdbx_description
1 polymer ?
#
loop_
_entity_poly.entity_id
_entity_poly.type
_entity_poly.pdbx_seq_one_letter_code
_entity_poly.pdbx_strand_id
1 'polypeptide(L)'
;MRTALKLAAVLSAFIVVAPAGPASAMDTQVLATAAASYEDGAAAQQLEDRLADLIEAGDKAGLEALATQIERDDGPILEALAVLMEENGPALDGTKPAHSDELARLAMAMGPCHQANIALRSIVLLVSAGEAEPVVRNGIVMIDGSEIDSTYARLIHICEKIKKLPAHRPRIGSRCSFTGICGDDPDMN
;
A
#
# COMPACT_ATOMS: atom_id res chain seq x y z
N MET A 1 -2.37 -1.58 13.09
CA MET A 1 -3.75 -1.93 12.67
C MET A 1 -4.55 -0.73 12.14
N ARG A 2 -5.00 0.24 12.95
CA ARG A 2 -5.65 1.48 12.42
C ARG A 2 -4.82 2.19 11.34
N THR A 3 -3.50 2.14 11.43
CA THR A 3 -2.55 2.69 10.45
C THR A 3 -2.65 2.06 9.07
N ALA A 4 -2.71 0.72 8.99
CA ALA A 4 -2.75 -0.01 7.72
C ALA A 4 -4.07 0.23 6.98
N LEU A 5 -5.18 0.24 7.73
CA LEU A 5 -6.50 0.57 7.19
C LEU A 5 -6.55 2.02 6.66
N LYS A 6 -5.94 2.97 7.38
CA LYS A 6 -5.82 4.36 6.93
C LYS A 6 -4.99 4.49 5.65
N LEU A 7 -3.84 3.84 5.58
CA LEU A 7 -3.00 3.81 4.37
C LEU A 7 -3.75 3.20 3.19
N ALA A 8 -4.39 2.05 3.40
CA ALA A 8 -5.17 1.35 2.40
C ALA A 8 -6.34 2.16 1.86
N ALA A 9 -7.08 2.81 2.77
CA ALA A 9 -8.20 3.66 2.41
C ALA A 9 -7.74 4.85 1.56
N VAL A 10 -6.61 5.48 1.87
CA VAL A 10 -6.13 6.63 1.10
C VAL A 10 -5.43 6.22 -0.20
N LEU A 11 -4.75 5.07 -0.23
CA LEU A 11 -4.19 4.49 -1.46
C LEU A 11 -5.29 4.06 -2.44
N SER A 12 -6.41 3.56 -1.94
CA SER A 12 -7.57 3.12 -2.75
C SER A 12 -8.56 4.26 -3.02
N ALA A 13 -8.59 5.28 -2.16
CA ALA A 13 -9.45 6.44 -2.27
C ALA A 13 -8.64 7.72 -2.00
N PHE A 14 -8.46 8.54 -3.05
CA PHE A 14 -8.82 9.93 -2.81
C PHE A 14 -10.28 9.91 -2.31
N ILE A 15 -10.49 10.17 -1.00
CA ILE A 15 -11.76 10.50 -0.28
C ILE A 15 -12.13 9.54 0.90
N VAL A 16 -12.01 10.07 2.14
CA VAL A 16 -12.96 10.08 3.31
C VAL A 16 -12.72 9.25 4.60
N VAL A 17 -12.39 10.02 5.67
CA VAL A 17 -12.99 10.19 7.04
C VAL A 17 -12.63 9.33 8.28
N ALA A 18 -12.20 10.08 9.34
CA ALA A 18 -12.29 9.93 10.82
C ALA A 18 -11.18 9.20 11.62
N PRO A 19 -11.05 9.46 12.95
CA PRO A 19 -10.77 10.74 13.62
C PRO A 19 -9.46 10.72 14.47
N ALA A 20 -9.02 11.93 14.82
CA ALA A 20 -7.76 12.34 15.43
C ALA A 20 -7.32 11.61 16.72
N GLY A 21 -6.00 11.36 16.79
CA GLY A 21 -5.21 11.19 18.00
C GLY A 21 -3.91 12.00 17.88
N PRO A 22 -3.26 12.40 18.99
CA PRO A 22 -2.07 13.22 18.92
C PRO A 22 -0.90 12.34 18.46
N ALA A 23 -0.40 12.59 17.26
CA ALA A 23 0.79 11.94 16.75
C ALA A 23 2.01 12.84 16.91
N SER A 24 3.11 12.24 17.31
CA SER A 24 4.44 12.83 17.27
C SER A 24 4.73 13.24 15.83
N ALA A 25 4.80 14.55 15.55
CA ALA A 25 5.22 15.02 14.24
C ALA A 25 6.68 14.63 14.00
N MET A 26 6.91 13.51 13.30
CA MET A 26 8.20 13.27 12.68
C MET A 26 8.44 14.37 11.65
N ASP A 27 9.62 14.98 11.66
CA ASP A 27 9.98 15.98 10.66
C ASP A 27 9.85 15.38 9.26
N THR A 28 9.14 16.06 8.36
CA THR A 28 9.06 15.73 6.94
C THR A 28 10.35 15.31 6.28
N GLN A 29 11.46 15.92 6.64
CA GLN A 29 12.73 15.60 6.02
C GLN A 29 13.21 14.21 6.44
N VAL A 30 12.92 13.83 7.69
CA VAL A 30 13.10 12.47 8.20
C VAL A 30 12.11 11.53 7.51
N LEU A 31 10.85 11.93 7.32
CA LEU A 31 9.85 11.12 6.62
C LEU A 31 10.19 10.88 5.14
N ALA A 32 10.68 11.89 4.43
CA ALA A 32 11.12 11.76 3.05
C ALA A 32 12.39 10.91 2.92
N THR A 33 13.31 11.02 3.87
CA THR A 33 14.52 10.17 3.91
C THR A 33 14.15 8.73 4.22
N ALA A 34 13.22 8.52 5.16
CA ALA A 34 12.71 7.21 5.51
C ALA A 34 11.92 6.59 4.35
N ALA A 35 11.14 7.40 3.61
CA ALA A 35 10.41 6.93 2.44
C ALA A 35 11.34 6.39 1.35
N ALA A 36 12.58 6.88 1.25
CA ALA A 36 13.57 6.36 0.29
C ALA A 36 13.84 4.86 0.47
N SER A 37 13.62 4.27 1.65
CA SER A 37 13.72 2.82 1.86
C SER A 37 12.67 2.04 1.06
N TYR A 38 11.57 2.67 0.64
CA TYR A 38 10.51 2.10 -0.17
C TYR A 38 10.74 2.25 -1.68
N GLU A 39 11.85 2.85 -2.12
CA GLU A 39 12.11 3.02 -3.56
C GLU A 39 12.45 1.70 -4.27
N ASP A 40 12.87 0.67 -3.53
CA ASP A 40 13.32 -0.60 -4.10
C ASP A 40 12.14 -1.45 -4.60
N GLY A 41 11.92 -1.43 -5.92
CA GLY A 41 10.89 -2.25 -6.56
C GLY A 41 11.17 -3.75 -6.56
N ALA A 42 12.43 -4.18 -6.51
CA ALA A 42 12.75 -5.61 -6.41
C ALA A 42 12.37 -6.15 -5.02
N ALA A 43 12.57 -5.34 -3.97
CA ALA A 43 12.07 -5.67 -2.63
C ALA A 43 10.54 -5.79 -2.61
N ALA A 44 9.81 -4.96 -3.36
CA ALA A 44 8.36 -5.10 -3.49
C ALA A 44 7.95 -6.41 -4.18
N GLN A 45 8.62 -6.82 -5.26
CA GLN A 45 8.36 -8.10 -5.94
C GLN A 45 8.59 -9.28 -5.01
N GLN A 46 9.69 -9.28 -4.25
CA GLN A 46 9.99 -10.34 -3.28
C GLN A 46 8.97 -10.41 -2.14
N LEU A 47 8.51 -9.26 -1.66
CA LEU A 47 7.46 -9.20 -0.65
C LEU A 47 6.12 -9.71 -1.19
N GLU A 48 5.82 -9.47 -2.48
CA GLU A 48 4.60 -9.93 -3.14
C GLU A 48 4.59 -11.44 -3.23
N ASP A 49 5.67 -12.03 -3.74
CA ASP A 49 5.81 -13.48 -3.83
C ASP A 49 5.65 -14.13 -2.46
N ARG A 50 6.32 -13.58 -1.44
CA ARG A 50 6.23 -14.09 -0.07
C ARG A 50 4.81 -13.97 0.49
N LEU A 51 4.12 -12.86 0.27
CA LEU A 51 2.75 -12.68 0.73
C LEU A 51 1.79 -13.62 0.01
N ALA A 52 1.90 -13.74 -1.31
CA ALA A 52 1.06 -14.63 -2.11
C ALA A 52 1.25 -16.10 -1.70
N ASP A 53 2.49 -16.55 -1.49
CA ASP A 53 2.79 -17.91 -1.03
C ASP A 53 2.16 -18.20 0.34
N LEU A 54 2.24 -17.25 1.28
CA LEU A 54 1.64 -17.39 2.61
C LEU A 54 0.11 -17.47 2.54
N ILE A 55 -0.52 -16.65 1.69
CA ILE A 55 -1.97 -16.64 1.50
C ILE A 55 -2.43 -17.95 0.84
N GLU A 56 -1.77 -18.38 -0.23
CA GLU A 56 -2.10 -19.62 -0.95
C GLU A 56 -1.95 -20.86 -0.06
N ALA A 57 -0.94 -20.87 0.81
CA ALA A 57 -0.74 -21.93 1.79
C ALA A 57 -1.70 -21.87 2.99
N GLY A 58 -2.44 -20.77 3.16
CA GLY A 58 -3.24 -20.52 4.36
C GLY A 58 -2.42 -20.39 5.64
N ASP A 59 -1.15 -19.99 5.53
CA ASP A 59 -0.20 -19.92 6.65
C ASP A 59 -0.41 -18.66 7.49
N LYS A 60 -1.36 -18.73 8.41
CA LYS A 60 -1.69 -17.63 9.33
C LYS A 60 -0.52 -17.24 10.23
N ALA A 61 0.27 -18.21 10.69
CA ALA A 61 1.41 -17.93 11.56
C ALA A 61 2.53 -17.21 10.78
N GLY A 62 2.76 -17.60 9.53
CA GLY A 62 3.69 -16.92 8.63
C GLY A 62 3.25 -15.49 8.29
N LEU A 63 1.94 -15.26 8.07
CA LEU A 63 1.36 -13.92 7.88
C LEU A 63 1.57 -13.04 9.12
N GLU A 64 1.31 -13.56 10.32
CA GLU A 64 1.51 -12.84 11.58
C GLU A 64 3.00 -12.50 11.83
N ALA A 65 3.89 -13.44 11.52
CA ALA A 65 5.33 -13.20 11.62
C ALA A 65 5.81 -12.14 10.63
N LEU A 66 5.30 -12.15 9.39
CA LEU A 66 5.60 -11.13 8.39
C LEU A 66 5.05 -9.75 8.80
N ALA A 67 3.83 -9.69 9.30
CA ALA A 67 3.25 -8.45 9.82
C ALA A 67 4.07 -7.89 11.00
N THR A 68 4.46 -8.74 11.95
CA THR A 68 5.31 -8.35 13.08
C THR A 68 6.66 -7.80 12.62
N GLN A 69 7.23 -8.38 11.56
CA GLN A 69 8.46 -7.88 10.95
C GLN A 69 8.26 -6.46 10.39
N ILE A 70 7.19 -6.26 9.60
CA ILE A 70 6.87 -4.95 9.03
C ILE A 70 6.58 -3.92 10.13
N GLU A 71 5.82 -4.25 11.17
CA GLU A 71 5.55 -3.31 12.26
C GLU A 71 6.83 -2.89 12.99
N ARG A 72 7.79 -3.81 13.15
CA ARG A 72 9.09 -3.50 13.76
C ARG A 72 9.94 -2.60 12.88
N ASP A 73 10.02 -2.92 11.59
CA ASP A 73 10.96 -2.27 10.67
C ASP A 73 10.40 -0.95 10.12
N ASP A 74 9.09 -0.91 9.88
CA ASP A 74 8.40 0.16 9.14
C ASP A 74 7.32 0.90 9.97
N GLY A 75 6.94 0.36 11.14
CA GLY A 75 5.79 0.85 11.92
C GLY A 75 5.76 2.36 12.16
N PRO A 76 6.83 2.98 12.69
CA PRO A 76 6.86 4.43 12.92
C PRO A 76 6.65 5.27 11.65
N ILE A 77 7.19 4.81 10.52
CA ILE A 77 7.10 5.52 9.24
C ILE A 77 5.69 5.38 8.66
N LEU A 78 5.13 4.17 8.67
CA LEU A 78 3.76 3.92 8.23
C LEU A 78 2.74 4.68 9.08
N GLU A 79 2.99 4.82 10.39
CA GLU A 79 2.16 5.62 11.30
C GLU A 79 2.24 7.12 10.97
N ALA A 80 3.44 7.67 10.78
CA ALA A 80 3.61 9.06 10.38
C ALA A 80 2.95 9.36 9.03
N LEU A 81 3.06 8.46 8.05
CA LEU A 81 2.37 8.57 6.76
C LEU A 81 0.85 8.59 6.93
N ALA A 82 0.28 7.65 7.69
CA ALA A 82 -1.15 7.58 7.91
C ALA A 82 -1.71 8.84 8.58
N VAL A 83 -0.99 9.39 9.56
CA VAL A 83 -1.35 10.65 10.23
C VAL A 83 -1.32 11.81 9.24
N LEU A 84 -0.22 11.96 8.49
CA LEU A 84 -0.09 13.03 7.52
C LEU A 84 -1.19 12.95 6.45
N MET A 85 -1.58 11.74 6.05
CA MET A 85 -2.65 11.52 5.10
C MET A 85 -4.04 11.81 5.70
N GLU A 86 -4.25 11.56 7.00
CA GLU A 86 -5.48 11.89 7.73
C GLU A 86 -5.67 13.40 7.90
N GLU A 87 -4.62 14.11 8.33
CA GLU A 87 -4.64 15.55 8.57
C GLU A 87 -4.83 16.38 7.30
N ASN A 88 -4.65 15.74 6.14
CA ASN A 88 -4.75 16.35 4.82
C ASN A 88 -5.93 15.87 3.97
N GLY A 89 -6.89 15.18 4.60
CA GLY A 89 -8.16 14.85 3.96
C GLY A 89 -8.94 16.10 3.52
N PRO A 90 -9.93 15.94 2.62
CA PRO A 90 -10.74 17.06 2.14
C PRO A 90 -11.48 17.75 3.30
N ALA A 91 -11.25 19.06 3.48
CA ALA A 91 -11.97 19.84 4.47
C ALA A 91 -13.42 20.08 4.01
N LEU A 92 -14.38 19.77 4.88
CA LEU A 92 -15.82 19.90 4.60
C LEU A 92 -16.28 21.35 4.37
N ASP A 93 -15.46 22.33 4.74
CA ASP A 93 -15.73 23.76 4.66
C ASP A 93 -14.83 24.50 3.65
N GLY A 94 -14.08 23.76 2.83
CA GLY A 94 -13.17 24.33 1.83
C GLY A 94 -11.91 24.96 2.43
N THR A 95 -11.64 24.76 3.73
CA THR A 95 -10.36 25.18 4.32
C THR A 95 -9.20 24.34 3.79
N LYS A 96 -8.04 24.98 3.59
CA LYS A 96 -6.82 24.28 3.20
C LYS A 96 -6.37 23.41 4.39
N PRO A 97 -6.14 22.10 4.22
CA PRO A 97 -5.68 21.25 5.31
C PRO A 97 -4.32 21.70 5.86
N ALA A 98 -4.12 21.50 7.17
CA ALA A 98 -3.01 22.06 7.95
C ALA A 98 -1.62 21.73 7.39
N HIS A 99 -1.47 20.57 6.76
CA HIS A 99 -0.19 20.04 6.28
C HIS A 99 -0.21 19.79 4.76
N SER A 100 -1.06 20.49 4.00
CA SER A 100 -1.33 20.11 2.60
C SER A 100 -0.14 20.33 1.67
N ASP A 101 0.67 21.36 1.94
CA ASP A 101 1.94 21.58 1.23
C ASP A 101 3.00 20.52 1.59
N GLU A 102 2.91 19.99 2.81
CA GLU A 102 3.78 18.96 3.35
C GLU A 102 3.52 17.61 2.69
N LEU A 103 2.25 17.20 2.66
CA LEU A 103 1.80 16.02 1.95
C LEU A 103 2.05 16.14 0.45
N ALA A 104 1.81 17.31 -0.15
CA ALA A 104 2.09 17.52 -1.57
C ALA A 104 3.58 17.34 -1.90
N ARG A 105 4.49 17.86 -1.06
CA ARG A 105 5.94 17.65 -1.22
C ARG A 105 6.33 16.19 -1.06
N LEU A 106 5.79 15.50 -0.06
CA LEU A 106 6.06 14.08 0.15
C LEU A 106 5.52 13.24 -1.02
N ALA A 107 4.30 13.51 -1.49
CA ALA A 107 3.72 12.85 -2.64
C ALA A 107 4.53 13.09 -3.93
N MET A 108 5.07 14.31 -4.13
CA MET A 108 5.99 14.59 -5.24
C MET A 108 7.32 13.84 -5.12
N ALA A 109 7.80 13.57 -3.91
CA ALA A 109 9.01 12.79 -3.68
C ALA A 109 8.77 11.27 -3.85
N MET A 110 7.56 10.79 -3.55
CA MET A 110 7.21 9.37 -3.63
C MET A 110 6.74 8.97 -5.04
N GLY A 111 7.64 8.32 -5.78
CA GLY A 111 7.31 7.69 -7.06
C GLY A 111 6.54 6.37 -6.93
N PRO A 112 6.13 5.75 -8.06
CA PRO A 112 5.35 4.51 -8.09
C PRO A 112 5.95 3.35 -7.29
N CYS A 113 7.29 3.22 -7.24
CA CYS A 113 7.95 2.19 -6.44
C CYS A 113 7.71 2.34 -4.93
N HIS A 114 7.74 3.57 -4.44
CA HIS A 114 7.48 3.89 -3.04
C HIS A 114 6.07 3.49 -2.67
N GLN A 115 5.11 3.95 -3.48
CA GLN A 115 3.70 3.69 -3.26
C GLN A 115 3.37 2.20 -3.37
N ALA A 116 4.00 1.46 -4.30
CA ALA A 116 3.84 0.00 -4.38
C ALA A 116 4.32 -0.70 -3.10
N ASN A 117 5.50 -0.34 -2.59
CA ASN A 117 6.04 -0.91 -1.35
C ASN A 117 5.16 -0.61 -0.13
N ILE A 118 4.61 0.61 -0.04
CA ILE A 118 3.70 1.01 1.05
C ILE A 118 2.36 0.27 0.93
N ALA A 119 1.80 0.18 -0.27
CA ALA A 119 0.55 -0.53 -0.52
C ALA A 119 0.67 -2.00 -0.11
N LEU A 120 1.73 -2.68 -0.56
CA LEU A 120 1.95 -4.08 -0.27
C LEU A 120 2.11 -4.37 1.22
N ARG A 121 2.87 -3.54 1.94
CA ARG A 121 2.99 -3.62 3.41
C ARG A 121 1.65 -3.41 4.10
N SER A 122 0.84 -2.48 3.61
CA SER A 122 -0.50 -2.23 4.12
C SER A 122 -1.42 -3.45 3.92
N ILE A 123 -1.33 -4.13 2.76
CA ILE A 123 -2.05 -5.39 2.50
C ILE A 123 -1.64 -6.45 3.51
N VAL A 124 -0.33 -6.67 3.73
CA VAL A 124 0.15 -7.65 4.72
C VAL A 124 -0.47 -7.40 6.09
N LEU A 125 -0.40 -6.15 6.56
CA LEU A 125 -0.89 -5.77 7.88
C LEU A 125 -2.40 -5.97 8.01
N LEU A 126 -3.17 -5.63 6.97
CA LEU A 126 -4.62 -5.81 6.94
C LEU A 126 -5.04 -7.28 6.94
N VAL A 127 -4.43 -8.07 6.06
CA VAL A 127 -4.70 -9.52 5.94
C VAL A 127 -4.34 -10.23 7.24
N SER A 128 -3.17 -9.94 7.81
CA SER A 128 -2.74 -10.54 9.08
C SER A 128 -3.65 -10.16 10.25
N ALA A 129 -4.23 -8.96 10.25
CA ALA A 129 -5.16 -8.51 11.28
C ALA A 129 -6.56 -9.11 11.13
N GLY A 130 -6.86 -9.77 10.01
CA GLY A 130 -8.22 -10.17 9.64
C GLY A 130 -9.13 -8.99 9.30
N GLU A 131 -8.55 -7.81 9.02
CA GLU A 131 -9.29 -6.61 8.61
C GLU A 131 -9.56 -6.59 7.10
N ALA A 132 -8.87 -7.44 6.34
CA ALA A 132 -9.14 -7.70 4.93
C ALA A 132 -9.09 -9.21 4.66
N GLU A 133 -10.06 -9.70 3.90
CA GLU A 133 -10.13 -11.10 3.51
C GLU A 133 -9.51 -11.29 2.12
N PRO A 134 -8.36 -11.99 2.01
CA PRO A 134 -7.78 -12.30 0.72
C PRO A 134 -8.52 -13.47 0.07
N VAL A 135 -8.82 -13.34 -1.21
CA VAL A 135 -9.42 -14.41 -2.03
C VAL A 135 -8.50 -14.74 -3.18
N VAL A 136 -8.10 -16.01 -3.30
CA VAL A 136 -7.28 -16.47 -4.43
C VAL A 136 -8.18 -16.89 -5.58
N ARG A 137 -8.07 -16.20 -6.71
CA ARG A 137 -8.81 -16.49 -7.95
C ARG A 137 -7.82 -16.65 -9.11
N ASN A 138 -7.80 -17.82 -9.75
CA ASN A 138 -6.88 -18.14 -10.86
C ASN A 138 -5.38 -17.88 -10.55
N GLY A 139 -4.95 -18.11 -9.29
CA GLY A 139 -3.57 -17.88 -8.85
C GLY A 139 -3.22 -16.41 -8.61
N ILE A 140 -4.22 -15.54 -8.49
CA ILE A 140 -4.07 -14.13 -8.16
C ILE A 140 -4.83 -13.87 -6.86
N VAL A 141 -4.16 -13.24 -5.91
CA VAL A 141 -4.74 -12.78 -4.65
C VAL A 141 -5.48 -11.48 -4.91
N MET A 142 -6.77 -11.49 -4.61
CA MET A 142 -7.63 -10.31 -4.59
C MET A 142 -7.95 -9.94 -3.15
N ILE A 143 -8.06 -8.64 -2.86
CA ILE A 143 -8.47 -8.14 -1.55
C ILE A 143 -9.89 -7.60 -1.65
N ASP A 144 -10.87 -8.45 -1.34
CA ASP A 144 -12.29 -8.10 -1.49
C ASP A 144 -12.67 -6.89 -0.61
N GLY A 145 -13.48 -5.99 -1.17
CA GLY A 145 -13.94 -4.78 -0.48
C GLY A 145 -12.95 -3.61 -0.50
N SER A 146 -11.84 -3.72 -1.24
CA SER A 146 -10.85 -2.64 -1.45
C SER A 146 -10.30 -2.67 -2.88
N GLU A 147 -9.67 -1.57 -3.32
CA GLU A 147 -8.92 -1.52 -4.58
C GLU A 147 -7.40 -1.52 -4.34
N ILE A 148 -6.95 -1.78 -3.11
CA ILE A 148 -5.53 -1.67 -2.73
C ILE A 148 -4.63 -2.64 -3.51
N ASP A 149 -5.13 -3.83 -3.80
CA ASP A 149 -4.45 -4.86 -4.58
C ASP A 149 -4.28 -4.44 -6.04
N SER A 150 -5.33 -3.92 -6.68
CA SER A 150 -5.30 -3.40 -8.04
C SER A 150 -4.46 -2.12 -8.14
N THR A 151 -4.47 -1.30 -7.08
CA THR A 151 -3.60 -0.13 -6.93
C THR A 151 -2.15 -0.56 -6.86
N TYR A 152 -1.83 -1.56 -6.04
CA TYR A 152 -0.50 -2.15 -5.97
C TYR A 152 -0.06 -2.68 -7.34
N ALA A 153 -0.87 -3.51 -8.00
CA ALA A 153 -0.58 -4.12 -9.31
C ALA A 153 -0.27 -3.06 -10.38
N ARG A 154 -1.00 -1.93 -10.35
CA ARG A 154 -0.73 -0.77 -11.21
C ARG A 154 0.60 -0.10 -10.89
N LEU A 155 0.86 0.17 -9.60
CA LEU A 155 2.04 0.90 -9.15
C LEU A 155 3.33 0.11 -9.40
N ILE A 156 3.32 -1.20 -9.12
CA ILE A 156 4.49 -2.06 -9.33
C ILE A 156 4.81 -2.19 -10.83
N HIS A 157 3.80 -2.33 -11.69
CA HIS A 157 3.99 -2.36 -13.14
C HIS A 157 4.61 -1.06 -13.70
N ILE A 158 4.23 0.10 -13.15
CA ILE A 158 4.87 1.37 -13.52
C ILE A 158 6.30 1.42 -12.97
N CYS A 159 6.51 0.98 -11.72
CA CYS A 159 7.82 0.91 -11.10
C CYS A 159 8.79 0.06 -11.92
N GLU A 160 8.38 -1.13 -12.36
CA GLU A 160 9.17 -2.04 -13.18
C GLU A 160 9.66 -1.38 -14.46
N LYS A 161 8.79 -0.64 -15.16
CA LYS A 161 9.16 0.09 -16.37
C LYS A 161 10.17 1.19 -16.11
N ILE A 162 9.97 1.96 -15.04
CA ILE A 162 10.86 3.07 -14.68
C ILE A 162 12.24 2.54 -14.25
N LYS A 163 12.26 1.48 -13.43
CA LYS A 163 13.48 0.90 -12.86
C LYS A 163 14.12 -0.18 -13.74
N LYS A 164 13.49 -0.54 -14.87
CA LYS A 164 13.89 -1.62 -15.78
C LYS A 164 14.04 -2.96 -15.04
N LEU A 165 13.12 -3.23 -14.11
CA LEU A 165 13.06 -4.50 -13.40
C LEU A 165 12.54 -5.60 -14.35
N PRO A 166 12.84 -6.88 -14.06
CA PRO A 166 12.19 -7.98 -14.75
C PRO A 166 10.67 -7.84 -14.62
N ALA A 167 9.98 -7.93 -15.75
CA ALA A 167 8.52 -8.02 -15.73
C ALA A 167 8.13 -9.36 -15.10
N HIS A 168 7.31 -9.31 -14.06
CA HIS A 168 6.69 -10.51 -13.51
C HIS A 168 5.17 -10.46 -13.76
N ARG A 169 4.53 -11.62 -13.66
CA ARG A 169 3.08 -11.69 -13.67
C ARG A 169 2.61 -11.29 -12.27
N PRO A 170 1.70 -10.30 -12.11
CA PRO A 170 1.20 -9.94 -10.79
C PRO A 170 0.54 -11.17 -10.16
N ARG A 171 0.85 -11.39 -8.90
CA ARG A 171 0.22 -12.39 -8.02
C ARG A 171 -0.75 -11.73 -7.06
N ILE A 172 -0.70 -10.41 -6.89
CA ILE A 172 -1.64 -9.64 -6.09
C ILE A 172 -2.27 -8.54 -6.94
N GLY A 173 -3.60 -8.56 -7.04
CA GLY A 173 -4.39 -7.61 -7.80
C GLY A 173 -4.31 -7.76 -9.32
N SER A 174 -5.19 -7.04 -10.01
CA SER A 174 -5.32 -7.05 -11.47
C SER A 174 -4.82 -5.74 -12.09
N ARG A 175 -4.24 -5.83 -13.30
CA ARG A 175 -3.85 -4.66 -14.11
C ARG A 175 -4.89 -4.30 -15.17
N CYS A 176 -6.01 -5.02 -15.25
CA CYS A 176 -7.03 -4.83 -16.28
C CYS A 176 -7.57 -3.41 -16.33
N SER A 177 -7.97 -2.87 -15.17
CA SER A 177 -8.53 -1.52 -15.05
C SER A 177 -7.61 -0.43 -15.61
N PHE A 178 -6.29 -0.68 -15.61
CA PHE A 178 -5.30 0.25 -16.12
C PHE A 178 -4.86 -0.03 -17.56
N THR A 179 -4.60 -1.30 -17.90
CA THR A 179 -3.97 -1.67 -19.17
C THR A 179 -4.97 -2.03 -20.26
N GLY A 180 -6.23 -2.29 -19.89
CA GLY A 180 -7.25 -2.88 -20.77
C GLY A 180 -6.96 -4.33 -21.17
N ILE A 181 -5.87 -4.91 -20.68
CA ILE A 181 -5.51 -6.32 -20.89
C ILE A 181 -5.95 -7.06 -19.63
N CYS A 182 -7.05 -7.80 -19.73
CA CYS A 182 -7.72 -8.42 -18.58
C CYS A 182 -7.45 -9.91 -18.44
N GLY A 183 -6.41 -10.43 -19.10
CA GLY A 183 -6.02 -11.84 -18.99
C GLY A 183 -5.50 -12.23 -17.60
N ASP A 184 -5.17 -11.24 -16.77
CA ASP A 184 -4.82 -11.38 -15.35
C ASP A 184 -5.95 -10.92 -14.42
N ASP A 185 -7.16 -10.66 -14.93
CA ASP A 185 -8.31 -10.29 -14.10
C ASP A 185 -9.25 -11.48 -13.91
N PRO A 186 -9.39 -11.98 -12.67
CA PRO A 186 -10.30 -13.08 -12.40
C PRO A 186 -11.78 -12.69 -12.47
N ASP A 187 -12.12 -11.41 -12.38
CA ASP A 187 -13.50 -10.92 -12.31
C ASP A 187 -14.07 -10.55 -13.68
N MET A 188 -13.21 -10.51 -14.70
CA MET A 188 -13.57 -10.15 -16.08
C MET A 188 -13.68 -11.36 -17.03
N ASN A 189 -13.53 -12.59 -16.50
CA ASN A 189 -13.63 -13.84 -17.25
C ASN A 189 -14.85 -14.68 -16.84
#